data_AF-A0A813BAZ0-F1
#
_entry.id   AF-A0A813BAZ0-F1
#
_cell.length_a   1.000
_cell.length_b   1.000
_cell.length_c   1.000
_cell.angle_alpha   90.00
_cell.angle_beta   90.00
_cell.angle_gamma   90.00
#
_symmetry.space_group_name_H-M   'P 1'
#
loop_
_entity.id
_entity.type
_entity.pdbx_description
1 polymer ?
#
loop_
_entity_poly.entity_id
_entity_poly.type
_entity_poly.pdbx_seq_one_letter_code
_entity_poly.pdbx_strand_id
1 'polypeptide(L)'
;MVAPTAEAWKSIGICTYRRAHFEPSVARRDRKLHEASKYLQEANMLDRERSDILAWLTICAVELGHTQIAKQGFRQLMQFDDRLDQSVALELAEILLRFSNEQKAPEWGGERGRLVQDGRYAKEAAMIAKMILGRAEIGQARQILSWSLALDGEHAAAAGEFCAAMPLLVVQDPGSLDQAAEMARHCASMVPGDPQLVAMVEEAISAAIEQQAAHGDAASSAFEGVSEDGQAPQLESEKTPAAEEPPDAEPPENAS
;
A
#
# COMPACT_ATOMS: atom_id res chain seq x y z
N MET A 1 -22.83 -30.52 -7.39
CA MET A 1 -21.98 -29.34 -7.58
C MET A 1 -22.07 -28.50 -6.31
N VAL A 2 -20.95 -28.24 -5.64
CA VAL A 2 -20.92 -27.41 -4.42
C VAL A 2 -20.94 -25.95 -4.86
N ALA A 3 -21.90 -25.16 -4.37
CA ALA A 3 -21.94 -23.73 -4.66
C ALA A 3 -20.72 -23.02 -4.04
N PRO A 4 -20.09 -22.07 -4.74
CA PRO A 4 -18.97 -21.31 -4.19
C PRO A 4 -19.38 -20.50 -2.96
N THR A 5 -18.51 -20.45 -1.95
CA THR A 5 -18.72 -19.66 -0.73
C THR A 5 -18.36 -18.19 -0.96
N ALA A 6 -18.82 -17.30 -0.06
CA ALA A 6 -18.41 -15.89 -0.07
C ALA A 6 -16.88 -15.73 -0.01
N GLU A 7 -16.20 -16.58 0.77
CA GLU A 7 -14.73 -16.58 0.86
C GLU A 7 -14.07 -16.94 -0.47
N ALA A 8 -14.57 -17.95 -1.18
CA ALA A 8 -14.02 -18.34 -2.47
C ALA A 8 -14.15 -17.20 -3.50
N TRP A 9 -15.31 -16.54 -3.55
CA TRP A 9 -15.50 -15.37 -4.41
C TRP A 9 -14.59 -14.20 -4.02
N LYS A 10 -14.45 -13.93 -2.72
CA LYS A 10 -13.55 -12.89 -2.20
C LYS A 10 -12.11 -13.17 -2.65
N SER A 11 -11.60 -14.38 -2.44
CA SER A 11 -10.23 -14.76 -2.82
C SER A 11 -9.99 -14.61 -4.32
N ILE A 12 -10.93 -15.06 -5.17
CA ILE A 12 -10.82 -14.90 -6.63
C ILE A 12 -10.84 -13.42 -7.02
N GLY A 13 -11.69 -12.62 -6.38
CA GLY A 13 -11.76 -11.18 -6.57
C GLY A 13 -10.43 -10.49 -6.27
N ILE A 14 -9.84 -10.76 -5.10
CA ILE A 14 -8.54 -10.21 -4.68
C ILE A 14 -7.42 -10.65 -5.63
N CYS A 15 -7.36 -11.93 -6.00
CA CYS A 15 -6.38 -12.43 -6.96
C CYS A 15 -6.52 -11.75 -8.33
N THR A 16 -7.75 -11.55 -8.80
CA THR A 16 -8.04 -10.87 -10.07
C THR A 16 -7.63 -9.40 -10.02
N TYR A 17 -7.91 -8.72 -8.90
CA TYR A 17 -7.46 -7.35 -8.64
C TYR A 17 -5.93 -7.25 -8.68
N ARG A 18 -5.22 -8.11 -7.95
CA ARG A 18 -3.74 -8.11 -7.95
C ARG A 18 -3.16 -8.36 -9.33
N ARG A 19 -3.77 -9.25 -10.12
CA ARG A 19 -3.38 -9.49 -11.52
C ARG A 19 -3.57 -8.28 -12.43
N ALA A 20 -4.54 -7.40 -12.14
CA ALA A 20 -4.78 -6.20 -12.95
C ALA A 20 -3.57 -5.26 -12.97
N HIS A 21 -2.77 -5.23 -11.91
CA HIS A 21 -1.57 -4.39 -11.80
C HIS A 21 -0.38 -4.87 -12.63
N PHE A 22 -0.45 -6.09 -13.17
CA PHE A 22 0.55 -6.63 -14.11
C PHE A 22 0.11 -6.52 -15.58
N GLU A 23 -1.06 -5.93 -15.85
CA GLU A 23 -1.53 -5.77 -17.21
C GLU A 23 -0.77 -4.63 -17.92
N PRO A 24 -0.23 -4.85 -19.13
CA PRO A 24 0.62 -3.88 -19.81
C PRO A 24 -0.16 -2.68 -20.38
N SER A 25 -1.48 -2.75 -20.41
CA SER A 25 -2.32 -1.65 -20.92
C SER A 25 -3.45 -1.32 -19.97
N VAL A 26 -3.78 -0.03 -19.90
CA VAL A 26 -4.88 0.49 -19.07
C VAL A 26 -6.19 -0.22 -19.39
N ALA A 27 -6.52 -0.42 -20.67
CA ALA A 27 -7.76 -1.11 -21.06
C ALA A 27 -7.82 -2.59 -20.64
N ARG A 28 -6.68 -3.27 -20.46
CA ARG A 28 -6.64 -4.63 -19.90
C ARG A 28 -6.74 -4.61 -18.37
N ARG A 29 -6.01 -3.70 -17.72
CA ARG A 29 -6.13 -3.43 -16.29
C ARG A 29 -7.58 -3.13 -15.90
N ASP A 30 -8.23 -2.19 -16.57
CA ASP A 30 -9.62 -1.81 -16.30
C ASP A 30 -10.57 -3.00 -16.46
N ARG A 31 -10.39 -3.82 -17.49
CA ARG A 31 -11.20 -5.05 -17.66
C ARG A 31 -11.02 -6.01 -16.50
N LYS A 32 -9.80 -6.21 -16.01
CA LYS A 32 -9.51 -7.04 -14.84
C LYS A 32 -10.08 -6.45 -13.55
N LEU A 33 -10.02 -5.13 -13.36
CA LEU A 33 -10.63 -4.46 -12.22
C LEU A 33 -12.17 -4.59 -12.23
N HIS A 34 -12.81 -4.49 -13.40
CA HIS A 34 -14.25 -4.77 -13.52
C HIS A 34 -14.58 -6.24 -13.21
N GLU A 35 -13.73 -7.17 -13.66
CA GLU A 35 -13.89 -8.60 -13.36
C GLU A 35 -13.74 -8.88 -11.85
N ALA A 36 -12.72 -8.32 -11.21
CA ALA A 36 -12.52 -8.38 -9.77
C ALA A 36 -13.72 -7.83 -8.99
N SER A 37 -14.23 -6.66 -9.42
CA SER A 37 -15.41 -6.04 -8.82
C SER A 37 -16.65 -6.94 -8.91
N LYS A 38 -16.85 -7.66 -10.02
CA LYS A 38 -17.96 -8.63 -10.15
C LYS A 38 -17.82 -9.77 -9.14
N TYR A 39 -16.64 -10.38 -9.03
CA TYR A 39 -16.42 -11.46 -8.05
C TYR A 39 -16.64 -10.98 -6.60
N LEU A 40 -16.18 -9.78 -6.28
CA LEU A 40 -16.40 -9.19 -4.95
C LEU A 40 -17.87 -8.82 -4.70
N GLN A 41 -18.62 -8.43 -5.73
CA GLN A 41 -20.08 -8.22 -5.63
C GLN A 41 -20.80 -9.53 -5.34
N GLU A 42 -20.44 -10.63 -6.02
CA GLU A 42 -20.96 -11.97 -5.70
C GLU A 42 -20.65 -12.36 -4.25
N ALA A 43 -19.42 -12.12 -3.78
CA ALA A 43 -19.04 -12.36 -2.40
C ALA A 43 -19.91 -11.54 -1.42
N ASN A 44 -20.11 -10.25 -1.69
CA ASN A 44 -20.89 -9.34 -0.86
C ASN A 44 -22.39 -9.67 -0.86
N MET A 45 -22.93 -10.25 -1.94
CA MET A 45 -24.32 -10.71 -1.96
C MET A 45 -24.54 -11.90 -1.03
N LEU A 46 -23.54 -12.77 -0.87
CA LEU A 46 -23.59 -13.93 0.02
C LEU A 46 -23.31 -13.58 1.48
N ASP A 47 -22.45 -12.58 1.74
CA ASP A 47 -22.10 -12.11 3.08
C ASP A 47 -21.92 -10.58 3.10
N ARG A 48 -22.97 -9.88 3.50
CA ARG A 48 -23.04 -8.40 3.50
C ARG A 48 -22.38 -7.75 4.71
N GLU A 49 -22.06 -8.52 5.75
CA GLU A 49 -21.53 -7.98 7.00
C GLU A 49 -20.00 -7.96 7.05
N ARG A 50 -19.33 -8.56 6.05
CA ARG A 50 -17.88 -8.57 5.95
C ARG A 50 -17.34 -7.24 5.39
N SER A 51 -16.86 -6.41 6.31
CA SER A 51 -16.11 -5.17 6.06
C SER A 51 -14.99 -5.34 5.03
N ASP A 52 -14.23 -6.45 5.08
CA ASP A 52 -13.13 -6.69 4.13
C ASP A 52 -13.61 -6.71 2.67
N ILE A 53 -14.75 -7.37 2.38
CA ILE A 53 -15.29 -7.45 1.01
C ILE A 53 -15.68 -6.05 0.53
N LEU A 54 -16.30 -5.26 1.41
CA LEU A 54 -16.69 -3.88 1.13
C LEU A 54 -15.46 -2.96 0.93
N ALA A 55 -14.39 -3.17 1.69
CA ALA A 55 -13.13 -2.46 1.52
C ALA A 55 -12.53 -2.75 0.13
N TRP A 56 -12.47 -4.03 -0.28
CA TRP A 56 -12.00 -4.43 -1.61
C TRP A 56 -12.87 -3.89 -2.76
N LEU A 57 -14.20 -3.83 -2.58
CA LEU A 57 -15.11 -3.17 -3.52
C LEU A 57 -14.82 -1.67 -3.63
N THR A 58 -14.56 -1.02 -2.50
CA THR A 58 -14.20 0.40 -2.43
C THR A 58 -12.88 0.66 -3.14
N ILE A 59 -11.86 -0.19 -2.92
CA ILE A 59 -10.58 -0.16 -3.64
C ILE A 59 -10.80 -0.23 -5.15
N CYS A 60 -11.56 -1.21 -5.64
CA CYS A 60 -11.86 -1.34 -7.07
C CYS A 60 -12.58 -0.09 -7.61
N ALA A 61 -13.51 0.47 -6.86
CA ALA A 61 -14.22 1.69 -7.26
C ALA A 61 -13.29 2.92 -7.34
N VAL A 62 -12.33 3.06 -6.41
CA VAL A 62 -11.31 4.11 -6.47
C VAL A 62 -10.47 3.95 -7.73
N GLU A 63 -9.96 2.74 -7.98
CA GLU A 63 -9.06 2.49 -9.12
C GLU A 63 -9.74 2.65 -10.49
N LEU A 64 -11.03 2.34 -10.58
CA LEU A 64 -11.84 2.54 -11.77
C LEU A 64 -12.32 4.00 -11.94
N GLY A 65 -12.03 4.89 -10.97
CA GLY A 65 -12.47 6.28 -11.01
C GLY A 65 -13.95 6.49 -10.70
N HIS A 66 -14.62 5.50 -10.09
CA HIS A 66 -16.02 5.57 -9.70
C HIS A 66 -16.19 6.29 -8.35
N THR A 67 -15.85 7.58 -8.30
CA THR A 67 -15.74 8.37 -7.06
C THR A 67 -16.98 8.31 -6.17
N GLN A 68 -18.19 8.38 -6.72
CA GLN A 68 -19.42 8.34 -5.93
C GLN A 68 -19.65 6.97 -5.28
N ILE A 69 -19.32 5.89 -6.00
CA ILE A 69 -19.40 4.52 -5.50
C ILE A 69 -18.35 4.33 -4.39
N ALA A 70 -17.12 4.78 -4.63
CA ALA A 70 -16.04 4.73 -3.64
C ALA A 70 -16.42 5.46 -2.33
N LYS A 71 -16.92 6.70 -2.41
CA LYS A 71 -17.35 7.46 -1.23
C LYS A 71 -18.53 6.83 -0.51
N GLN A 72 -19.47 6.23 -1.23
CA GLN A 72 -20.58 5.52 -0.62
C GLN A 72 -20.12 4.23 0.07
N GLY A 73 -19.25 3.45 -0.57
CA GLY A 73 -18.65 2.24 0.00
C GLY A 73 -17.84 2.55 1.26
N PHE A 74 -17.04 3.63 1.23
CA PHE A 74 -16.32 4.12 2.39
C PHE A 74 -17.26 4.48 3.56
N ARG A 75 -18.34 5.23 3.30
CA ARG A 75 -19.32 5.58 4.35
C ARG A 75 -19.96 4.35 4.99
N GLN A 76 -20.21 3.30 4.21
CA GLN A 76 -20.74 2.03 4.71
C GLN A 76 -19.68 1.27 5.51
N LEU A 77 -18.42 1.26 5.04
CA LEU A 77 -17.30 0.61 5.72
C LEU A 77 -17.07 1.19 7.11
N MET A 78 -17.13 2.52 7.24
CA MET A 78 -16.96 3.21 8.53
C MET A 78 -18.07 2.92 9.55
N GLN A 79 -19.17 2.26 9.17
CA GLN A 79 -20.18 1.78 10.12
C GLN A 79 -19.78 0.47 10.81
N PHE A 80 -18.76 -0.22 10.28
CA PHE A 80 -18.24 -1.51 10.75
C PHE A 80 -16.73 -1.44 10.97
N ASP A 81 -16.25 -0.29 11.43
CA ASP A 81 -14.83 0.01 11.51
C ASP A 81 -14.09 -1.05 12.34
N ASP A 82 -14.62 -1.42 13.50
CA ASP A 82 -14.13 -2.44 14.45
C ASP A 82 -13.85 -3.82 13.84
N ARG A 83 -14.50 -4.17 12.72
CA ARG A 83 -14.38 -5.49 12.07
C ARG A 83 -13.39 -5.51 10.90
N LEU A 84 -12.93 -4.36 10.42
CA LEU A 84 -12.02 -4.32 9.28
C LEU A 84 -10.63 -4.82 9.66
N ASP A 85 -10.14 -5.82 8.93
CA ASP A 85 -8.78 -6.34 9.11
C ASP A 85 -7.74 -5.23 8.91
N GLN A 86 -6.73 -5.19 9.76
CA GLN A 86 -5.73 -4.12 9.78
C GLN A 86 -4.92 -4.05 8.48
N SER A 87 -4.59 -5.20 7.88
CA SER A 87 -3.83 -5.24 6.62
C SER A 87 -4.66 -4.71 5.46
N VAL A 88 -5.96 -5.04 5.43
CA VAL A 88 -6.90 -4.52 4.43
C VAL A 88 -7.15 -3.02 4.64
N ALA A 89 -7.23 -2.57 5.89
CA ALA A 89 -7.35 -1.15 6.21
C ALA A 89 -6.14 -0.34 5.72
N LEU A 90 -4.92 -0.83 5.94
CA LEU A 90 -3.70 -0.20 5.43
C LEU A 90 -3.72 -0.10 3.90
N GLU A 91 -4.03 -1.21 3.21
CA GLU A 91 -4.09 -1.22 1.74
C GLU A 91 -5.14 -0.25 1.20
N LEU A 92 -6.32 -0.17 1.82
CA LEU A 92 -7.34 0.82 1.44
C LEU A 92 -6.85 2.26 1.67
N ALA A 93 -6.22 2.53 2.82
CA ALA A 93 -5.72 3.87 3.15
C ALA A 93 -4.63 4.33 2.16
N GLU A 94 -3.70 3.43 1.81
CA GLU A 94 -2.68 3.67 0.79
C GLU A 94 -3.29 3.99 -0.57
N ILE A 95 -4.29 3.22 -1.00
CA ILE A 95 -4.93 3.43 -2.30
C ILE A 95 -5.70 4.74 -2.33
N LEU A 96 -6.43 5.09 -1.26
CA LEU A 96 -7.10 6.39 -1.16
C LEU A 96 -6.10 7.54 -1.23
N LEU A 97 -4.98 7.45 -0.49
CA LEU A 97 -3.92 8.44 -0.53
C LEU A 97 -3.28 8.52 -1.92
N ARG A 98 -3.04 7.37 -2.56
CA ARG A 98 -2.46 7.29 -3.90
C ARG A 98 -3.28 8.05 -4.94
N PHE A 99 -4.59 7.96 -4.86
CA PHE A 99 -5.52 8.67 -5.74
C PHE A 99 -5.83 10.11 -5.29
N SER A 100 -5.18 10.58 -4.22
CA SER A 100 -5.30 11.93 -3.67
C SER A 100 -4.05 12.80 -3.84
N ASN A 101 -2.97 12.28 -4.41
CA ASN A 101 -1.70 13.00 -4.56
C ASN A 101 -1.25 12.99 -6.03
N GLU A 102 -1.52 14.08 -6.75
CA GLU A 102 -1.14 14.22 -8.16
C GLU A 102 0.37 14.32 -8.35
N GLN A 103 1.12 14.81 -7.36
CA GLN A 103 2.58 14.97 -7.46
C GLN A 103 3.28 13.62 -7.61
N LYS A 104 2.76 12.59 -6.92
CA LYS A 104 3.26 11.21 -6.99
C LYS A 104 2.59 10.35 -8.05
N ALA A 105 1.59 10.86 -8.77
CA ALA A 105 0.91 10.12 -9.83
C ALA A 105 1.86 9.52 -10.89
N PRO A 106 2.94 10.20 -11.33
CA PRO A 106 3.88 9.62 -12.31
C PRO A 106 4.61 8.38 -11.80
N GLU A 107 5.03 8.38 -10.53
CA GLU A 107 5.73 7.26 -9.88
C GLU A 107 4.82 6.04 -9.74
N TRP A 108 3.53 6.28 -9.56
CA TRP A 108 2.53 5.23 -9.34
C TRP A 108 1.83 4.76 -10.61
N GLY A 109 2.25 5.24 -11.79
CA GLY A 109 1.63 4.89 -13.08
C GLY A 109 0.19 5.40 -13.22
N GLY A 110 -0.18 6.47 -12.50
CA GLY A 110 -1.53 7.01 -12.46
C GLY A 110 -1.84 7.99 -13.60
N GLU A 111 -3.07 7.95 -14.13
CA GLU A 111 -3.59 8.95 -15.06
C GLU A 111 -3.95 10.24 -14.30
N ARG A 112 -2.99 11.17 -14.20
CA ARG A 112 -3.15 12.48 -13.56
C ARG A 112 -4.37 13.24 -14.10
N GLY A 113 -5.11 13.92 -13.22
CA GLY A 113 -6.24 14.79 -13.55
C GLY A 113 -7.55 14.05 -13.88
N ARG A 114 -7.48 12.78 -14.29
CA ARG A 114 -8.65 11.91 -14.50
C ARG A 114 -8.95 11.08 -13.26
N LEU A 115 -8.00 10.24 -12.87
CA LEU A 115 -8.15 9.30 -11.76
C LEU A 115 -7.57 9.85 -10.46
N VAL A 116 -6.41 10.50 -10.54
CA VAL A 116 -5.75 11.12 -9.38
C VAL A 116 -6.08 12.61 -9.37
N GLN A 117 -6.60 13.10 -8.24
CA GLN A 117 -6.85 14.52 -8.01
C GLN A 117 -6.44 14.90 -6.60
N ASP A 118 -5.77 16.04 -6.45
CA ASP A 118 -5.25 16.49 -5.16
C ASP A 118 -6.36 16.57 -4.10
N GLY A 119 -6.13 15.90 -2.97
CA GLY A 119 -7.04 15.89 -1.82
C GLY A 119 -8.34 15.08 -1.99
N ARG A 120 -8.58 14.43 -3.14
CA ARG A 120 -9.88 13.79 -3.46
C ARG A 120 -10.40 12.84 -2.38
N TYR A 121 -9.51 12.03 -1.83
CA TYR A 121 -9.76 11.04 -0.77
C TYR A 121 -8.84 11.22 0.45
N ALA A 122 -8.18 12.38 0.60
CA ALA A 122 -7.23 12.60 1.69
C ALA A 122 -7.91 12.49 3.06
N LYS A 123 -9.15 12.99 3.19
CA LYS A 123 -9.93 12.88 4.43
C LYS A 123 -10.27 11.44 4.77
N GLU A 124 -10.71 10.66 3.78
CA GLU A 124 -11.01 9.24 3.93
C GLU A 124 -9.75 8.45 4.32
N ALA A 125 -8.59 8.71 3.69
CA ALA A 125 -7.31 8.10 4.04
C ALA A 125 -6.89 8.45 5.48
N ALA A 126 -7.01 9.72 5.88
CA ALA A 126 -6.71 10.16 7.25
C ALA A 126 -7.60 9.48 8.30
N MET A 127 -8.89 9.27 8.00
CA MET A 127 -9.82 8.58 8.90
C MET A 127 -9.41 7.12 9.13
N ILE A 128 -9.06 6.39 8.07
CA ILE A 128 -8.61 4.98 8.21
C ILE A 128 -7.27 4.92 8.94
N ALA A 129 -6.34 5.82 8.63
CA ALA A 129 -5.05 5.87 9.32
C ALA A 129 -5.24 6.12 10.83
N LYS A 130 -6.11 7.06 11.23
CA LYS A 130 -6.47 7.28 12.65
C LYS A 130 -7.11 6.05 13.29
N MET A 131 -8.00 5.36 12.58
CA MET A 131 -8.62 4.12 13.05
C MET A 131 -7.58 3.02 13.31
N ILE A 132 -6.59 2.86 12.42
CA ILE A 132 -5.49 1.90 12.58
C ILE A 132 -4.61 2.29 13.78
N LEU A 133 -4.25 3.57 13.90
CA LEU A 133 -3.43 4.08 15.02
C LEU A 133 -4.14 3.95 16.38
N GLY A 134 -5.48 3.96 16.40
CA GLY A 134 -6.24 3.64 17.60
C GLY A 134 -6.12 2.19 18.08
N ARG A 135 -5.57 1.30 17.24
CA ARG A 135 -5.37 -0.13 17.55
C ARG A 135 -3.90 -0.51 17.71
N ALA A 136 -3.03 0.06 16.88
CA ALA A 136 -1.62 -0.27 16.84
C ALA A 136 -0.77 0.90 16.34
N GLU A 137 0.41 1.06 16.95
CA GLU A 137 1.42 2.02 16.49
C GLU A 137 2.17 1.46 15.27
N ILE A 138 1.87 2.01 14.10
CA ILE A 138 2.44 1.56 12.82
C ILE A 138 3.01 2.78 12.09
N GLY A 139 4.28 2.74 11.72
CA GLY A 139 4.97 3.84 11.03
C GLY A 139 4.29 4.18 9.71
N GLN A 140 3.90 3.15 8.96
CA GLN A 140 3.18 3.31 7.69
C GLN A 140 1.83 4.03 7.86
N ALA A 141 1.05 3.69 8.89
CA ALA A 141 -0.22 4.38 9.16
C ALA A 141 -0.01 5.86 9.52
N ARG A 142 1.00 6.16 10.34
CA ARG A 142 1.38 7.55 10.65
C ARG A 142 1.83 8.31 9.40
N GLN A 143 2.61 7.68 8.55
CA GLN A 143 3.04 8.27 7.29
C GLN A 143 1.84 8.60 6.39
N ILE A 144 0.88 7.68 6.24
CA ILE A 144 -0.36 7.91 5.47
C ILE A 144 -1.16 9.08 6.07
N LEU A 145 -1.30 9.13 7.40
CA LEU A 145 -1.97 10.24 8.08
C LEU A 145 -1.28 11.58 7.81
N SER A 146 0.05 11.61 7.92
CA SER A 146 0.87 12.81 7.69
C SER A 146 0.69 13.37 6.28
N TRP A 147 0.79 12.51 5.27
CA TRP A 147 0.54 12.89 3.88
C TRP A 147 -0.89 13.39 3.66
N SER A 148 -1.87 12.72 4.26
CA SER A 148 -3.28 13.10 4.14
C SER A 148 -3.56 14.49 4.74
N LEU A 149 -2.97 14.79 5.90
CA LEU A 149 -3.06 16.11 6.55
C LEU A 149 -2.36 17.18 5.72
N ALA A 150 -1.19 16.89 5.14
CA ALA A 150 -0.48 17.82 4.28
C ALA A 150 -1.31 18.20 3.04
N LEU A 151 -2.00 17.23 2.43
CA LEU A 151 -2.89 17.45 1.28
C LEU A 151 -4.16 18.24 1.64
N ASP A 152 -4.63 18.19 2.89
CA ASP A 152 -5.76 19.01 3.37
C ASP A 152 -5.31 20.40 3.86
N GLY A 153 -4.01 20.74 3.75
CA GLY A 153 -3.44 22.02 4.16
C GLY A 153 -3.13 22.13 5.66
N GLU A 154 -3.28 21.06 6.43
CA GLU A 154 -2.97 21.00 7.86
C GLU A 154 -1.45 20.77 8.11
N HIS A 155 -0.60 21.64 7.54
CA HIS A 155 0.86 21.44 7.51
C HIS A 155 1.52 21.29 8.88
N ALA A 156 1.06 22.01 9.91
CA ALA A 156 1.60 21.89 11.26
C ALA A 156 1.33 20.50 11.87
N ALA A 157 0.09 20.00 11.72
CA ALA A 157 -0.28 18.67 12.19
C ALA A 157 0.44 17.58 11.39
N ALA A 158 0.54 17.75 10.06
CA ALA A 158 1.28 16.84 9.19
C ALA A 158 2.76 16.72 9.60
N ALA A 159 3.44 17.84 9.89
CA ALA A 159 4.82 17.83 10.34
C ALA A 159 5.00 17.05 11.66
N GLY A 160 4.09 17.23 12.61
CA GLY A 160 4.07 16.48 13.87
C GLY A 160 3.91 14.97 13.65
N GLU A 161 2.98 14.56 12.79
CA GLU A 161 2.77 13.14 12.48
C GLU A 161 3.95 12.52 11.72
N PHE A 162 4.63 13.28 10.84
CA PHE A 162 5.86 12.79 10.19
C PHE A 162 6.95 12.55 11.21
N CYS A 163 7.16 13.46 12.17
CA CYS A 163 8.14 13.28 13.24
C CYS A 163 7.82 12.04 14.09
N ALA A 164 6.54 11.80 14.40
CA ALA A 164 6.10 10.62 15.13
C ALA A 164 6.27 9.31 14.31
N ALA A 165 6.21 9.38 12.98
CA ALA A 165 6.41 8.23 12.10
C ALA A 165 7.88 7.79 12.00
N MET A 166 8.84 8.73 12.01
CA MET A 166 10.27 8.46 11.79
C MET A 166 10.87 7.32 12.64
N PRO A 167 10.74 7.29 13.98
CA PRO A 167 11.34 6.21 14.78
C PRO A 167 10.76 4.83 14.47
N LEU A 168 9.50 4.78 14.01
CA LEU A 168 8.86 3.53 13.59
C LEU A 168 9.35 3.09 12.20
N LEU A 169 9.52 4.05 11.28
CA LEU A 169 10.00 3.80 9.91
C LEU A 169 11.46 3.31 9.90
N VAL A 170 12.31 3.80 10.79
CA VAL A 170 13.71 3.30 10.94
C VAL A 170 13.75 1.78 11.12
N VAL A 171 12.75 1.20 11.80
CA VAL A 171 12.68 -0.25 12.05
C VAL A 171 11.87 -0.98 10.97
N GLN A 172 10.76 -0.39 10.52
CA GLN A 172 9.78 -1.06 9.66
C GLN A 172 10.07 -0.91 8.16
N ASP A 173 10.51 0.27 7.73
CA ASP A 173 10.79 0.59 6.34
C ASP A 173 11.81 1.74 6.23
N PRO A 174 13.12 1.44 6.37
CA PRO A 174 14.16 2.45 6.33
C PRO A 174 14.21 3.23 5.01
N GLY A 175 13.75 2.63 3.91
CA GLY A 175 13.73 3.26 2.59
C GLY A 175 12.75 4.44 2.50
N SER A 176 11.77 4.51 3.40
CA SER A 176 10.79 5.59 3.47
C SER A 176 11.21 6.76 4.37
N LEU A 177 12.33 6.65 5.11
CA LEU A 177 12.75 7.65 6.10
C LEU A 177 13.09 9.00 5.46
N ASP A 178 13.90 9.00 4.41
CA ASP A 178 14.34 10.24 3.73
C ASP A 178 13.14 11.02 3.20
N GLN A 179 12.19 10.31 2.58
CA GLN A 179 10.97 10.92 2.08
C GLN A 179 10.11 11.51 3.21
N ALA A 180 10.02 10.85 4.37
CA ALA A 180 9.32 11.39 5.53
C ALA A 180 10.02 12.65 6.08
N ALA A 181 11.35 12.66 6.14
CA ALA A 181 12.16 13.80 6.57
C ALA A 181 12.01 15.02 5.65
N GLU A 182 12.11 14.82 4.34
CA GLU A 182 11.90 15.87 3.35
C GLU A 182 10.50 16.48 3.44
N MET A 183 9.47 15.63 3.57
CA MET A 183 8.09 16.11 3.64
C MET A 183 7.78 16.80 4.98
N ALA A 184 8.38 16.35 6.09
CA ALA A 184 8.29 17.04 7.38
C ALA A 184 8.85 18.45 7.31
N ARG A 185 10.05 18.62 6.73
CA ARG A 185 10.67 19.93 6.50
C ARG A 185 9.81 20.80 5.61
N HIS A 186 9.31 20.24 4.51
CA HIS A 186 8.42 20.95 3.60
C HIS A 186 7.19 21.48 4.37
N CYS A 187 6.49 20.62 5.10
CA CYS A 187 5.34 21.01 5.91
C CYS A 187 5.67 22.08 6.95
N ALA A 188 6.78 21.96 7.67
CA ALA A 188 7.20 22.97 8.65
C ALA A 188 7.49 24.32 7.99
N SER A 189 8.12 24.34 6.81
CA SER A 189 8.38 25.58 6.06
C SER A 189 7.12 26.28 5.54
N MET A 190 6.02 25.54 5.39
CA MET A 190 4.72 26.08 4.99
C MET A 190 3.96 26.73 6.16
N VAL A 191 4.44 26.59 7.41
CA VAL A 191 3.84 27.20 8.61
C VAL A 191 4.59 28.49 8.96
N PRO A 192 4.07 29.69 8.60
CA PRO A 192 4.79 30.93 8.81
C PRO A 192 4.92 31.26 10.31
N GLY A 193 6.15 31.55 10.74
CA GLY A 193 6.42 32.13 12.06
C GLY A 193 6.50 31.13 13.22
N ASP A 194 6.63 29.83 12.96
CA ASP A 194 6.83 28.82 13.99
C ASP A 194 8.24 28.19 13.93
N PRO A 195 9.26 28.83 14.53
CA PRO A 195 10.60 28.27 14.60
C PRO A 195 10.70 27.03 15.50
N GLN A 196 9.73 26.83 16.41
CA GLN A 196 9.72 25.65 17.28
C GLN A 196 9.38 24.40 16.49
N LEU A 197 8.43 24.49 15.55
CA LEU A 197 8.08 23.40 14.66
C LEU A 197 9.27 22.95 13.80
N VAL A 198 10.04 23.90 13.24
CA VAL A 198 11.25 23.59 12.46
C VAL A 198 12.30 22.90 13.32
N ALA A 199 12.55 23.41 14.53
CA ALA A 199 13.51 22.80 15.46
C ALA A 199 13.10 21.37 15.84
N MET A 200 11.81 21.15 16.12
CA MET A 200 11.26 19.82 16.42
C MET A 200 11.45 18.85 15.26
N VAL A 201 11.22 19.30 14.01
CA VAL A 201 11.43 18.46 12.81
C VAL A 201 12.90 18.06 12.67
N GLU A 202 13.84 19.01 12.78
CA GLU A 202 15.26 18.68 12.66
C GLU A 202 15.76 17.79 13.79
N GLU A 203 15.28 17.98 15.02
CA GLU A 203 15.59 17.10 16.15
C GLU A 203 15.11 15.67 15.91
N ALA A 204 13.87 15.50 15.43
CA ALA A 204 13.32 14.19 15.09
C ALA A 204 14.12 13.49 13.96
N ILE A 205 14.56 14.25 12.96
CA ILE A 205 15.38 13.73 11.86
C ILE A 205 16.76 13.30 12.36
N SER A 206 17.43 14.13 13.16
CA SER A 206 18.72 13.76 13.75
C SER A 206 18.61 12.50 14.61
N ALA A 207 17.59 12.40 15.46
CA ALA A 207 17.35 11.22 16.28
C ALA A 207 17.11 9.95 15.44
N ALA A 208 16.34 10.06 14.35
CA ALA A 208 16.08 8.93 13.46
C ALA A 208 17.34 8.46 12.71
N ILE A 209 18.20 9.38 12.27
CA ILE A 209 19.48 9.08 11.63
C ILE A 209 20.43 8.36 12.61
N GLU A 210 20.53 8.86 13.85
CA GLU A 210 21.34 8.22 14.89
C GLU A 210 20.84 6.80 15.19
N GLN A 211 19.52 6.60 15.27
CA GLN A 211 18.91 5.30 15.46
C GLN A 211 19.19 4.36 14.27
N GLN A 212 19.12 4.87 13.03
CA GLN A 212 19.40 4.09 11.82
C GLN A 212 20.87 3.64 11.78
N ALA A 213 21.81 4.52 12.13
CA ALA A 213 23.23 4.18 12.22
C ALA A 213 23.48 3.09 13.27
N ALA A 214 22.86 3.20 14.45
CA ALA A 214 22.97 2.19 15.50
C ALA A 214 22.44 0.81 15.07
N HIS A 215 21.38 0.76 14.26
CA HIS A 215 20.87 -0.50 13.70
C HIS A 215 21.75 -1.06 12.58
N GLY A 216 22.38 -0.21 11.76
CA GLY A 216 23.31 -0.63 10.71
C GLY A 216 24.57 -1.32 11.27
N ASP A 217 25.16 -0.74 12.32
CA ASP A 217 26.36 -1.29 12.97
C ASP A 217 26.07 -2.64 13.67
N ALA A 218 24.88 -2.79 14.24
CA ALA A 218 24.44 -4.06 14.86
C ALA A 218 24.28 -5.18 13.82
N ALA A 219 23.78 -4.87 12.62
CA ALA A 219 23.64 -5.86 11.54
C ALA A 219 25.01 -6.28 10.97
N SER A 220 25.95 -5.33 10.82
CA SER A 220 27.31 -5.60 10.34
C SER A 220 28.10 -6.47 11.32
N SER A 221 28.04 -6.18 12.62
CA SER A 221 28.74 -6.95 13.66
C SER A 221 28.18 -8.37 13.87
N ALA A 222 26.90 -8.60 13.61
CA ALA A 222 26.32 -9.95 13.65
C ALA A 222 26.84 -10.87 12.52
N PHE A 223 27.26 -10.31 11.38
CA PHE A 223 27.75 -11.08 10.24
C PHE A 223 29.22 -11.50 10.39
N GLU A 224 30.06 -10.70 11.05
CA GLU A 224 31.48 -11.00 11.29
C GLU A 224 31.73 -12.11 12.33
N GLY A 225 30.69 -12.53 13.07
CA GLY A 225 30.76 -13.62 14.04
C GLY A 225 30.62 -15.04 13.47
N VAL A 226 30.33 -15.19 12.16
CA VAL A 226 30.26 -16.50 11.49
C VAL A 226 31.65 -16.85 10.95
N SER A 227 32.54 -17.29 11.84
CA SER A 227 33.90 -17.72 11.50
C SER A 227 33.92 -18.95 10.58
N GLU A 228 34.87 -18.92 9.64
CA GLU A 228 35.16 -19.81 8.50
C GLU A 228 35.37 -21.32 8.77
N ASP A 229 35.06 -21.87 9.95
CA ASP A 229 35.29 -23.30 10.25
C ASP A 229 34.15 -24.23 9.80
N GLY A 230 33.18 -23.71 9.06
CA GLY A 230 32.04 -24.45 8.51
C GLY A 230 32.40 -25.23 7.24
N GLN A 231 32.97 -26.40 7.42
CA GLN A 231 33.19 -27.45 6.41
C GLN A 231 32.02 -27.52 5.40
N ALA A 232 32.31 -27.20 4.14
CA ALA A 232 31.33 -27.15 3.06
C ALA A 232 30.53 -28.47 3.00
N PRO A 233 29.19 -28.45 3.10
CA PRO A 233 28.40 -29.63 2.80
C PRO A 233 28.64 -29.98 1.34
N GLN A 234 29.16 -31.19 1.11
CA GLN A 234 29.31 -31.75 -0.23
C GLN A 234 27.91 -31.81 -0.85
N LEU A 235 27.63 -30.89 -1.76
CA LEU A 235 26.47 -30.93 -2.64
C LEU A 235 26.63 -32.16 -3.54
N GLU A 236 26.01 -33.26 -3.11
CA GLU A 236 25.78 -34.41 -3.98
C GLU A 236 25.05 -33.92 -5.22
N SER A 237 25.70 -34.10 -6.36
CA SER A 237 25.24 -33.66 -7.66
C SER A 237 24.05 -34.52 -8.07
N GLU A 238 22.84 -34.09 -7.69
CA GLU A 238 21.61 -34.67 -8.22
C GLU A 238 21.57 -34.43 -9.74
N LYS A 239 21.61 -35.55 -10.44
CA LYS A 239 21.69 -35.67 -11.88
C LYS A 239 20.35 -35.24 -12.48
N THR A 240 20.27 -33.99 -12.93
CA THR A 240 19.12 -33.46 -13.68
C THR A 240 18.85 -34.34 -14.91
N PRO A 241 17.67 -34.99 -15.02
CA PRO A 241 17.30 -35.68 -16.24
C PRO A 241 17.08 -34.68 -17.38
N ALA A 242 17.58 -35.04 -18.55
CA ALA A 242 17.47 -34.25 -19.77
C ALA A 242 16.00 -33.95 -20.09
N ALA A 243 15.70 -32.67 -20.32
CA ALA A 243 14.41 -32.23 -20.82
C ALA A 243 14.21 -32.77 -22.24
N GLU A 244 13.17 -33.58 -22.44
CA GLU A 244 12.65 -33.93 -23.76
C GLU A 244 12.11 -32.67 -24.44
N GLU A 245 12.61 -32.40 -25.65
CA GLU A 245 12.08 -31.38 -26.56
C GLU A 245 10.60 -31.69 -26.88
N PRO A 246 9.69 -30.72 -26.75
CA PRO A 246 8.33 -30.86 -27.25
C PRO A 246 8.33 -30.86 -28.79
N PRO A 247 7.55 -31.74 -29.44
CA PRO A 247 7.47 -31.80 -30.89
C PRO A 247 6.84 -30.54 -31.48
N ASP A 248 7.40 -30.10 -32.61
CA ASP A 248 6.96 -28.99 -33.45
C ASP A 248 5.44 -29.02 -33.68
N ALA A 249 4.75 -27.99 -33.18
CA ALA A 249 3.35 -27.76 -33.48
C ALA A 249 3.22 -27.11 -34.87
N GLU A 250 2.59 -27.83 -35.80
CA GLU A 250 2.24 -27.34 -37.12
C GLU A 250 1.32 -26.10 -37.07
N PRO A 251 1.51 -25.12 -37.97
CA PRO A 251 0.63 -23.95 -38.06
C PRO A 251 -0.74 -24.34 -38.65
N PRO A 252 -1.84 -23.73 -38.18
CA PRO A 252 -3.17 -24.02 -38.72
C PRO A 252 -3.30 -23.48 -40.15
N GLU A 253 -3.68 -24.38 -41.06
CA GLU A 253 -4.11 -24.07 -42.41
C GLU A 253 -5.33 -23.14 -42.40
N ASN A 254 -5.27 -22.17 -43.32
CA ASN A 254 -6.31 -21.20 -43.62
C ASN A 254 -7.69 -21.87 -43.84
N ALA A 255 -8.72 -21.33 -43.19
CA ALA A 255 -10.10 -21.47 -43.63
C ALA A 255 -10.58 -20.14 -44.22
N SER A 256 -11.11 -20.24 -45.44
CA SER A 256 -11.57 -19.17 -46.35
C SER A 256 -12.76 -18.36 -45.83
#